data_AF-A0A1I7YGF9-F1
#
_entry.id   AF-A0A1I7YGF9-F1
#
_cell.length_a   1.000
_cell.length_b   1.000
_cell.length_c   1.000
_cell.angle_alpha   90.00
_cell.angle_beta   90.00
_cell.angle_gamma   90.00
#
_symmetry.space_group_name_H-M   'P 1'
#
loop_
_entity.id
_entity.type
_entity.pdbx_description
1 polymer ?
#
loop_
_entity_poly.entity_id
_entity_poly.type
_entity_poly.pdbx_seq_one_letter_code
_entity_poly.pdbx_strand_id
1 'polypeptide(L)'
;MQTNNKTNRNSPSRREHRTERETCLNFLQNFSWNDHINLRVIKRLAADVLKCGQRKVWLDPNEADALAGANSRQNIRRLARDGLILKKPTAVHSRYRARVMMEARRKV
;
A
#
# COMPACT_ATOMS: atom_id res chain seq x y z
N MET A 1 -32.80 -35.01 -20.78
CA MET A 1 -32.69 -33.90 -21.74
C MET A 1 -32.59 -32.58 -20.99
N GLN A 2 -32.02 -31.59 -21.65
CA GLN A 2 -31.28 -30.45 -21.12
C GLN A 2 -32.12 -29.38 -20.39
N THR A 3 -31.47 -28.84 -19.36
CA THR A 3 -31.36 -27.47 -18.85
C THR A 3 -32.36 -26.36 -19.24
N ASN A 4 -32.49 -25.46 -18.26
CA ASN A 4 -32.65 -24.00 -18.34
C ASN A 4 -34.02 -23.46 -17.95
N ASN A 5 -34.05 -22.68 -16.85
CA ASN A 5 -34.61 -21.34 -17.00
C ASN A 5 -33.79 -20.29 -16.25
N LYS A 6 -32.90 -19.69 -17.05
CA LYS A 6 -32.39 -18.31 -17.03
C LYS A 6 -32.65 -17.55 -15.74
N THR A 7 -31.58 -17.43 -14.95
CA THR A 7 -31.43 -16.35 -13.97
C THR A 7 -31.68 -15.00 -14.66
N ASN A 8 -32.58 -14.22 -14.04
CA ASN A 8 -32.89 -12.84 -14.38
C ASN A 8 -31.59 -12.04 -14.57
N ARG A 9 -31.38 -11.50 -15.78
CA ARG A 9 -30.18 -10.73 -16.17
C ARG A 9 -30.23 -9.25 -15.77
N ASN A 10 -31.18 -8.85 -14.92
CA ASN A 10 -31.29 -7.49 -14.39
C ASN A 10 -31.06 -7.43 -12.87
N SER A 11 -29.99 -8.07 -12.40
CA SER A 11 -29.36 -7.72 -11.13
C SER A 11 -28.20 -6.76 -11.42
N PRO A 12 -28.04 -5.65 -10.68
CA PRO A 12 -27.03 -4.63 -10.95
C PRO A 12 -25.65 -5.22 -10.69
N SER A 13 -25.11 -5.85 -11.74
CA SER A 13 -23.86 -6.57 -11.71
C SER A 13 -22.78 -5.72 -12.35
N ARG A 14 -21.69 -5.55 -11.58
CA ARG A 14 -20.33 -5.33 -12.08
C ARG A 14 -19.95 -3.99 -12.73
N ARG A 15 -20.85 -3.01 -12.84
CA ARG A 15 -20.51 -1.71 -13.48
C ARG A 15 -20.26 -0.54 -12.52
N GLU A 16 -20.53 -0.67 -11.22
CA GLU A 16 -20.26 0.41 -10.25
C GLU A 16 -18.88 0.28 -9.55
N HIS A 17 -18.19 -0.86 -9.69
CA HIS A 17 -16.81 -1.04 -9.17
C HIS A 17 -15.72 -0.73 -10.20
N ARG A 18 -16.03 0.00 -11.27
CA ARG A 18 -15.01 0.48 -12.23
C ARG A 18 -14.58 1.91 -11.93
N THR A 19 -15.43 2.72 -11.30
CA THR A 19 -15.16 4.12 -10.95
C THR A 19 -14.28 4.29 -9.71
N GLU A 20 -14.02 3.24 -8.92
CA GLU A 20 -13.07 3.31 -7.79
C GLU A 20 -11.62 3.04 -8.18
N ARG A 21 -11.37 2.57 -9.41
CA ARG A 21 -10.00 2.28 -9.89
C ARG A 21 -9.37 3.44 -10.63
N GLU A 22 -10.18 4.35 -11.16
CA GLU A 22 -9.71 5.52 -11.91
C GLU A 22 -9.36 6.71 -10.98
N THR A 23 -9.96 6.78 -9.78
CA THR A 23 -9.51 7.71 -8.72
C THR A 23 -8.21 7.29 -8.05
N CYS A 24 -7.91 5.98 -8.01
CA CYS A 24 -6.68 5.47 -7.40
C CYS A 24 -5.43 5.65 -8.28
N LEU A 25 -5.57 5.64 -9.62
CA LEU A 25 -4.45 5.77 -10.55
C LEU A 25 -4.07 7.22 -10.84
N ASN A 26 -5.03 8.14 -10.79
CA ASN A 26 -4.75 9.58 -10.89
C ASN A 26 -4.09 10.14 -9.61
N PHE A 27 -4.20 9.47 -8.47
CA PHE A 27 -3.42 9.79 -7.25
C PHE A 27 -1.95 9.35 -7.33
N LEU A 28 -1.59 8.50 -8.31
CA LEU A 28 -0.22 8.00 -8.51
C LEU A 28 0.50 8.66 -9.69
N GLN A 29 -0.12 9.63 -10.37
CA GLN A 29 0.43 10.31 -11.55
C GLN A 29 0.92 11.75 -11.33
N ASN A 30 0.93 12.25 -10.08
CA ASN A 30 1.65 13.48 -9.72
C ASN A 30 2.85 13.19 -8.80
N PHE A 31 3.54 12.06 -9.02
CA PHE A 31 4.79 11.77 -8.33
C PHE A 31 5.96 12.40 -9.10
N SER A 32 5.99 13.74 -9.10
CA SER A 32 7.23 14.46 -9.36
C SER A 32 8.18 14.11 -8.23
N TRP A 33 9.22 13.33 -8.53
CA TRP A 33 10.37 13.22 -7.65
C TRP A 33 11.04 14.59 -7.64
N ASN A 34 10.65 15.44 -6.70
CA ASN A 34 11.47 16.60 -6.35
C ASN A 34 12.76 16.04 -5.76
N ASP A 35 13.75 15.84 -6.64
CA ASP A 35 15.12 15.49 -6.35
C ASP A 35 15.87 16.72 -5.79
N HIS A 36 15.35 17.30 -4.71
CA HIS A 36 16.03 18.30 -3.90
C HIS A 36 15.91 17.88 -2.44
N ILE A 37 16.69 16.87 -2.03
CA ILE A 37 17.23 16.59 -0.69
C ILE A 37 17.96 15.24 -0.76
N ASN A 38 19.10 15.12 -0.06
CA ASN A 38 19.89 13.89 -0.05
C ASN A 38 19.24 12.80 0.84
N LEU A 39 18.08 12.30 0.41
CA LEU A 39 17.19 11.38 1.14
C LEU A 39 17.77 9.97 1.33
N ARG A 40 18.95 9.67 0.76
CA ARG A 40 19.57 8.34 0.77
C ARG A 40 19.90 7.87 2.18
N VAL A 41 20.49 8.76 2.99
CA VAL A 41 20.87 8.46 4.38
C VAL A 41 19.63 8.29 5.25
N ILE A 42 18.67 9.21 5.13
CA ILE A 42 17.41 9.20 5.89
C ILE A 42 16.63 7.91 5.61
N LYS A 43 16.46 7.55 4.34
CA LYS A 43 15.73 6.34 3.93
C LYS A 43 16.40 5.06 4.43
N ARG A 44 17.74 5.03 4.48
CA ARG A 44 18.51 3.94 5.08
C ARG A 44 18.31 3.86 6.59
N LEU A 45 18.41 4.98 7.31
CA LEU A 45 18.25 5.01 8.77
C LEU A 45 16.81 4.69 9.19
N ALA A 46 15.82 5.19 8.47
CA ALA A 46 14.41 4.90 8.69
C ALA A 46 14.11 3.40 8.51
N ALA A 47 14.69 2.75 7.50
CA ALA A 47 14.57 1.31 7.29
C ALA A 47 15.10 0.50 8.48
N ASP A 48 16.29 0.85 8.99
CA ASP A 48 16.92 0.20 10.15
C ASP A 48 16.10 0.37 11.45
N VAL A 49 15.50 1.55 11.64
CA VAL A 49 14.72 1.90 12.83
C VAL A 49 13.36 1.22 12.81
N LEU A 50 12.65 1.26 11.67
CA LEU A 50 11.30 0.69 11.49
C LEU A 50 11.30 -0.82 11.19
N LYS A 51 12.48 -1.45 11.14
CA LYS A 51 12.67 -2.88 10.81
C LYS A 51 11.94 -3.26 9.52
N CYS A 52 12.15 -2.47 8.48
CA CYS A 52 11.53 -2.70 7.17
C CYS A 52 12.53 -2.42 6.04
N GLY A 53 12.22 -2.86 4.82
CA GLY A 53 13.04 -2.53 3.65
C GLY A 53 12.84 -1.08 3.21
N GLN A 54 13.85 -0.47 2.58
CA GLN A 54 13.81 0.93 2.11
C GLN A 54 12.62 1.23 1.19
N ARG A 55 12.11 0.24 0.45
CA ARG A 55 10.93 0.36 -0.42
C ARG A 55 9.62 0.55 0.35
N LYS A 56 9.59 0.21 1.64
CA LYS A 56 8.43 0.34 2.52
C LYS A 56 8.44 1.63 3.34
N VAL A 57 9.53 2.39 3.32
CA VAL A 57 9.61 3.69 3.97
C VAL A 57 8.94 4.72 3.08
N TRP A 58 7.93 5.40 3.61
CA TRP A 58 7.32 6.58 3.02
C TRP A 58 7.79 7.81 3.79
N LEU A 59 8.11 8.86 3.05
CA LEU A 59 8.58 10.16 3.55
C LEU A 59 7.63 11.20 2.98
N ASP A 60 7.19 12.15 3.79
CA ASP A 60 6.34 13.24 3.33
C ASP A 60 7.14 14.24 2.48
N PRO A 61 6.76 14.48 1.20
CA PRO A 61 7.43 15.47 0.36
C PRO A 61 7.16 16.93 0.77
N ASN A 62 6.12 17.20 1.56
CA ASN A 62 5.78 18.55 1.98
C ASN A 62 6.71 19.10 3.07
N GLU A 63 7.29 18.20 3.87
CA GLU A 63 8.11 18.50 5.06
C GLU A 63 9.58 18.13 4.84
N ALA A 64 10.05 18.33 3.61
CA ALA A 64 11.35 17.88 3.17
C ALA A 64 12.51 18.53 3.96
N ASP A 65 12.39 19.80 4.33
CA ASP A 65 13.40 20.53 5.10
C ASP A 65 13.59 19.97 6.52
N ALA A 66 12.48 19.57 7.17
CA ALA A 66 12.52 18.91 8.48
C ALA A 66 13.25 17.55 8.40
N LEU A 67 13.10 16.84 7.27
CA LEU A 67 13.79 15.58 7.03
C LEU A 67 15.30 15.78 6.79
N ALA A 68 15.72 16.86 6.13
CA ALA A 68 17.12 17.13 5.81
C ALA A 68 18.03 17.23 7.06
N GLY A 69 17.50 17.74 8.18
CA GLY A 69 18.21 17.79 9.47
C GLY A 69 18.30 16.44 10.21
N ALA A 70 17.61 15.39 9.74
CA ALA A 70 17.42 14.15 10.47
C ALA A 70 18.50 13.08 10.19
N ASN A 71 19.75 13.39 10.53
CA ASN A 71 20.90 12.50 10.26
C ASN A 71 21.17 11.42 11.33
N SER A 72 20.43 11.43 12.43
CA SER A 72 20.59 10.49 13.55
C SER A 72 19.39 9.57 13.72
N ARG A 73 19.65 8.32 14.13
CA ARG A 73 18.59 7.34 14.45
C ARG A 73 17.61 7.84 15.50
N GLN A 74 18.06 8.65 16.45
CA GLN A 74 17.19 9.21 17.49
C GLN A 74 16.19 10.23 16.90
N ASN A 75 16.63 11.07 15.96
CA ASN A 75 15.76 12.03 15.30
C ASN A 75 14.74 11.31 14.41
N ILE A 76 15.17 10.28 13.67
CA ILE A 76 14.28 9.44 12.86
C ILE A 76 13.20 8.75 13.71
N ARG A 77 13.50 8.33 14.94
CA ARG A 77 12.48 7.79 15.87
C ARG A 77 11.46 8.85 16.31
N ARG A 78 11.88 10.11 16.47
CA ARG A 78 10.96 11.22 16.78
C ARG A 78 10.01 11.44 15.60
N LEU A 79 10.57 11.64 14.40
CA LEU A 79 9.80 11.85 13.17
C LEU A 79 8.86 10.69 12.82
N ALA A 80 9.23 9.45 13.15
CA ALA A 80 8.35 8.29 13.00
C ALA A 80 7.18 8.26 13.99
N ARG A 81 7.34 8.84 15.20
CA ARG A 81 6.24 9.02 16.15
C ARG A 81 5.34 10.19 15.75
N ASP A 82 5.95 11.24 15.20
CA ASP A 82 5.25 12.45 14.76
C ASP A 82 4.47 12.22 13.45
N GLY A 83 4.73 11.12 12.73
CA GLY A 83 3.99 10.73 11.53
C GLY A 83 4.54 11.31 10.22
N LEU A 84 5.76 11.84 10.23
CA LEU A 84 6.45 12.32 9.02
C LEU A 84 7.11 11.18 8.23
N ILE A 85 7.41 10.07 8.92
CA ILE A 85 7.98 8.85 8.35
C ILE A 85 7.03 7.69 8.64
N LEU A 86 6.50 7.05 7.60
CA LEU A 86 5.58 5.94 7.74
C LEU A 86 6.09 4.64 7.11
N LYS A 87 5.65 3.52 7.68
CA LYS A 87 5.81 2.19 7.09
C LYS A 87 4.61 1.87 6.21
N LYS A 88 4.82 1.81 4.89
CA LYS A 88 3.82 1.34 3.93
C LYS A 88 3.45 -0.12 4.25
N PRO A 89 2.16 -0.48 4.26
CA PRO A 89 1.75 -1.86 4.50
C PRO A 89 2.31 -2.83 3.45
N THR A 90 2.45 -4.09 3.86
CA THR A 90 2.83 -5.17 2.95
C THR A 90 1.67 -5.48 2.02
N ALA A 91 1.96 -5.71 0.74
CA ALA A 91 0.93 -6.18 -0.18
C ALA A 91 0.63 -7.65 0.16
N VAL A 92 -0.57 -7.92 0.65
CA VAL A 92 -1.01 -9.27 1.02
C VAL A 92 -1.85 -9.84 -0.12
N HIS A 93 -1.54 -11.07 -0.55
CA HIS A 93 -2.40 -11.80 -1.47
C HIS A 93 -3.62 -12.36 -0.73
N SER A 94 -4.81 -12.24 -1.33
CA SER A 94 -6.03 -12.83 -0.74
C SER A 94 -5.92 -14.35 -0.62
N ARG A 95 -6.17 -14.87 0.59
CA ARG A 95 -6.19 -16.32 0.87
C ARG A 95 -7.56 -16.97 0.67
N TYR A 96 -8.55 -16.24 0.18
CA TYR A 96 -9.93 -16.72 0.04
C TYR A 96 -10.02 -18.06 -0.72
N ARG A 97 -9.43 -18.13 -1.92
CA ARG A 97 -9.46 -19.35 -2.76
C ARG A 97 -8.78 -20.55 -2.08
N ALA A 98 -7.65 -20.31 -1.43
CA ALA A 98 -6.93 -21.36 -0.71
C ALA A 98 -7.74 -21.92 0.47
N ARG A 99 -8.47 -21.07 1.20
CA ARG A 99 -9.35 -21.50 2.29
C ARG A 99 -10.52 -22.35 1.80
N VAL A 100 -11.20 -21.91 0.73
CA VAL A 100 -12.31 -22.65 0.13
C VAL A 100 -11.87 -24.06 -0.31
N MET A 101 -10.72 -24.18 -0.98
CA MET A 101 -10.19 -25.49 -1.39
C MET A 101 -9.80 -26.38 -0.20
N MET A 102 -9.23 -25.80 0.87
CA MET A 102 -8.85 -26.54 2.07
C MET A 102 -10.09 -27.06 2.82
N GLU A 103 -11.16 -26.27 2.89
CA GLU A 103 -12.43 -26.69 3.47
C GLU A 103 -13.07 -27.81 2.66
N ALA A 104 -13.06 -27.72 1.33
CA ALA A 104 -13.54 -28.79 0.46
C ALA A 104 -12.76 -30.10 0.66
N ARG A 105 -11.44 -30.04 0.84
CA ARG A 105 -10.59 -31.22 1.11
C ARG A 105 -10.79 -31.80 2.52
N ARG A 106 -11.15 -30.98 3.51
CA ARG A 106 -11.37 -31.41 4.91
C ARG A 106 -12.75 -32.06 5.12
N LYS A 107 -13.73 -31.73 4.28
CA LYS A 107 -15.09 -32.29 4.34
C LYS A 107 -15.21 -33.68 3.69
N VAL A 108 -14.14 -34.16 3.08
CA VAL A 108 -13.99 -35.53 2.56
C VAL A 108 -13.34 -36.37 3.65
#